data_AF-A0A412I7D4-F1
#
_entry.id   AF-A0A412I7D4-F1
#
_cell.length_a   1.000
_cell.length_b   1.000
_cell.length_c   1.000
_cell.angle_alpha   90.00
_cell.angle_beta   90.00
_cell.angle_gamma   90.00
#
_symmetry.space_group_name_H-M   'P 1'
#
loop_
_entity.id
_entity.type
_entity.pdbx_description
1 polymer ?
#
loop_
_entity_poly.entity_id
_entity_poly.type
_entity_poly.pdbx_seq_one_letter_code
_entity_poly.pdbx_strand_id
1 'polypeptide(L)'
;MLIMKDYVAHLDNKKRITLRGVTYQYYNVKEYGNGCIILEPRELSVPKSISSRTLADMDRAVSNFKRGDVSSAIDLSDFSKE
;
A
#
# COMPACT_ATOMS: atom_id res chain seq x y z
N MET A 1 -1.66 23.12 -22.47
CA MET A 1 -0.95 22.12 -21.64
C MET A 1 0.52 22.21 -22.03
N LEU A 2 1.39 22.68 -21.13
CA LEU A 2 2.83 22.78 -21.43
C LEU A 2 3.48 21.44 -21.12
N ILE A 3 4.22 20.89 -22.08
CA ILE A 3 4.97 19.65 -21.90
C ILE A 3 6.23 20.00 -21.13
N MET A 4 6.31 19.57 -19.86
CA MET A 4 7.46 19.85 -18.99
C MET A 4 8.64 18.90 -19.25
N LYS A 5 8.35 17.64 -19.60
CA LYS A 5 9.33 16.62 -19.91
C LYS A 5 8.76 15.72 -21.00
N ASP A 6 9.54 15.52 -22.06
CA ASP A 6 9.24 14.59 -23.14
C ASP A 6 10.45 13.66 -23.33
N TYR A 7 10.23 12.36 -23.23
CA TYR A 7 11.26 11.36 -23.44
C TYR A 7 10.63 9.98 -23.70
N VAL A 8 11.34 9.18 -24.47
CA VAL A 8 10.99 7.78 -24.72
C VAL A 8 11.60 6.92 -23.60
N ALA A 9 10.78 6.05 -23.01
CA ALA A 9 11.23 5.06 -22.04
C ALA A 9 11.08 3.65 -22.62
N HIS A 10 12.05 2.78 -22.35
CA HIS A 10 11.99 1.37 -22.70
C HIS A 10 11.59 0.53 -21.48
N LEU A 11 11.03 -0.65 -21.73
CA LEU A 11 10.72 -1.62 -20.68
C LEU A 11 11.99 -2.27 -20.17
N ASP A 12 12.12 -2.36 -18.85
CA ASP A 12 13.16 -3.18 -18.24
C ASP A 12 12.86 -4.68 -18.35
N ASN A 13 13.80 -5.52 -17.92
CA ASN A 13 13.67 -6.99 -17.94
C ASN A 13 12.48 -7.52 -17.10
N LYS A 14 11.96 -6.71 -16.17
CA LYS A 14 10.81 -7.02 -15.33
C LYS A 14 9.50 -6.43 -15.87
N LYS A 15 9.50 -5.94 -17.12
CA LYS A 15 8.35 -5.30 -17.78
C LYS A 15 7.87 -4.03 -17.08
N ARG A 16 8.79 -3.25 -16.49
CA ARG A 16 8.48 -1.97 -15.83
C ARG A 16 8.98 -0.80 -16.67
N ILE A 17 8.28 0.34 -16.57
CA ILE A 17 8.70 1.63 -17.14
C ILE A 17 9.19 2.52 -16.00
N THR A 18 10.38 3.12 -16.14
CA THR A 18 10.96 4.03 -15.13
C THR A 18 10.75 5.49 -15.51
N LEU A 19 10.06 6.24 -14.66
CA LEU A 19 9.84 7.68 -14.84
C LEU A 19 11.03 8.48 -14.29
N ARG A 20 11.57 9.42 -15.07
CA ARG A 20 12.77 10.20 -14.74
C ARG A 20 12.46 11.54 -14.08
N GLY A 21 13.01 11.76 -12.89
CA GLY A 21 12.90 13.01 -12.14
C GLY A 21 11.47 13.29 -11.68
N VAL A 22 10.84 12.28 -11.09
CA VAL A 22 9.54 12.38 -10.42
C VAL A 22 9.65 13.25 -9.16
N THR A 23 8.60 14.03 -8.88
CA THR A 23 8.53 14.91 -7.71
C THR A 23 7.86 14.25 -6.50
N TYR A 24 7.05 13.22 -6.73
CA TYR A 24 6.31 12.51 -5.68
C TYR A 24 6.82 11.08 -5.57
N GLN A 25 6.73 10.51 -4.36
CA GLN A 25 7.14 9.12 -4.12
C GLN A 25 6.06 8.11 -4.52
N TYR A 26 4.80 8.49 -4.40
CA TYR A 26 3.67 7.59 -4.65
C TYR A 26 2.73 8.18 -5.69
N TYR A 27 2.22 7.30 -6.54
CA TYR A 27 1.29 7.63 -7.60
C TYR A 27 0.13 6.65 -7.58
N ASN A 28 -1.08 7.17 -7.74
CA ASN A 28 -2.23 6.37 -8.10
C ASN A 28 -2.18 6.12 -9.62
N VAL A 29 -2.19 4.85 -10.02
CA VAL A 29 -2.06 4.44 -11.41
C VAL A 29 -3.42 3.99 -11.93
N LYS A 30 -3.88 4.58 -13.04
CA LYS A 30 -5.07 4.12 -13.78
C LYS A 30 -4.68 3.77 -15.20
N GLU A 31 -4.88 2.51 -15.57
CA GLU A 31 -4.69 2.03 -16.94
C GLU A 31 -6.05 1.89 -17.62
N TYR A 32 -6.16 2.42 -18.83
CA TYR A 32 -7.37 2.40 -19.63
C TYR A 32 -7.21 1.40 -20.79
N GLY A 33 -8.31 0.82 -21.26
CA GLY A 33 -8.27 -0.20 -22.32
C GLY A 33 -7.69 0.27 -23.66
N ASN A 34 -7.54 1.57 -23.87
CA ASN A 34 -6.86 2.16 -25.01
C ASN A 34 -5.33 2.28 -24.83
N GLY A 35 -4.76 1.73 -23.76
CA GLY A 35 -3.33 1.80 -23.44
C GLY A 35 -2.90 3.14 -22.83
N CYS A 36 -3.84 4.04 -22.52
CA CYS A 36 -3.51 5.26 -21.81
C CYS A 36 -3.28 4.96 -20.32
N ILE A 37 -2.24 5.54 -19.73
CA ILE A 37 -1.92 5.41 -18.31
C ILE A 37 -1.95 6.81 -17.70
N ILE A 38 -2.76 6.99 -16.67
CA ILE A 38 -2.82 8.23 -15.88
C ILE A 38 -2.15 8.00 -14.54
N LEU A 39 -1.25 8.92 -14.18
CA LEU A 39 -0.49 8.92 -12.95
C LEU A 39 -0.87 10.15 -12.13
N GLU A 40 -1.55 9.94 -11.01
CA GLU A 40 -1.96 11.02 -10.11
C GLU A 40 -1.06 10.98 -8.86
N PRO A 41 -0.35 12.06 -8.51
CA PRO A 41 0.40 12.15 -7.26
C PRO A 41 -0.45 11.79 -6.05
N ARG A 42 0.11 10.98 -5.15
CA ARG A 42 -0.55 10.62 -3.89
C ARG A 42 0.42 10.77 -2.73
N GLU A 43 -0.08 11.28 -1.62
CA GLU A 43 0.65 11.25 -0.36
C GLU A 43 0.18 10.05 0.47
N LEU A 44 1.14 9.32 1.03
CA LEU A 44 0.87 8.31 2.04
C LEU A 44 0.63 9.02 3.37
N SER A 45 -0.60 9.49 3.57
CA SER A 45 -1.01 10.00 4.88
C SER A 45 -1.22 8.82 5.82
N VAL A 46 -0.50 8.78 6.94
CA VAL A 46 -0.88 7.95 8.08
C VAL A 46 -2.31 8.35 8.46
N PRO A 47 -3.25 7.41 8.65
CA PRO A 47 -4.59 7.74 9.09
C PRO A 47 -4.49 8.61 10.36
N LYS A 48 -5.10 9.80 10.35
CA LYS A 48 -5.02 10.76 11.47
C LYS A 48 -5.45 10.16 12.81
N SER A 49 -6.33 9.16 12.75
CA SER A 49 -6.80 8.44 13.92
C SER A 49 -7.41 7.10 13.52
N ILE A 50 -7.22 6.10 14.36
CA ILE A 50 -8.04 4.88 14.35
C ILE A 50 -9.43 5.25 14.90
N SER A 51 -10.50 4.65 14.38
CA SER A 51 -11.85 4.92 14.89
C SER A 51 -11.94 4.59 16.38
N SER A 52 -12.71 5.35 17.15
CA SER A 52 -12.90 5.11 18.59
C SER A 52 -13.38 3.68 18.87
N ARG A 53 -14.21 3.13 17.98
CA ARG A 53 -14.66 1.74 18.03
C ARG A 53 -13.51 0.76 17.86
N THR A 54 -12.68 0.95 16.84
CA THR A 54 -11.51 0.08 16.59
C THR A 54 -10.50 0.16 17.73
N LEU A 55 -10.29 1.35 18.31
CA LEU A 55 -9.43 1.51 19.48
C LEU A 55 -9.97 0.72 20.69
N ALA A 56 -11.26 0.83 20.98
CA ALA A 56 -11.90 0.08 22.06
C ALA A 56 -11.85 -1.45 21.83
N ASP A 57 -12.01 -1.89 20.58
CA ASP A 57 -11.88 -3.31 20.23
C ASP A 57 -10.43 -3.81 20.45
N MET A 58 -9.42 -2.98 20.16
CA MET A 58 -8.01 -3.28 20.45
C MET A 58 -7.75 -3.36 21.96
N ASP A 59 -8.25 -2.41 22.75
CA ASP A 59 -8.11 -2.42 24.20
C ASP A 59 -8.74 -3.68 24.82
N ARG A 60 -9.91 -4.08 24.33
CA ARG A 60 -10.59 -5.32 24.74
C ARG A 60 -9.76 -6.55 24.38
N ALA A 61 -9.20 -6.61 23.18
CA ALA A 61 -8.34 -7.72 22.77
C ALA A 61 -7.11 -7.86 23.68
N VAL A 62 -6.46 -6.73 24.03
CA VAL A 62 -5.31 -6.72 24.95
C VAL A 62 -5.70 -7.16 26.37
N SER A 63 -6.87 -6.72 26.84
CA SER A 63 -7.39 -7.11 28.17
C SER A 63 -7.70 -8.62 28.23
N ASN A 64 -8.35 -9.16 27.21
CA ASN A 64 -8.62 -10.59 27.08
C ASN A 64 -7.33 -11.40 27.01
N PHE A 65 -6.33 -10.93 26.25
CA PHE A 65 -5.01 -11.55 26.19
C PHE A 65 -4.33 -11.64 27.56
N LYS A 66 -4.32 -10.54 28.32
CA LYS A 66 -3.76 -10.52 29.69
C LYS A 66 -4.50 -11.43 30.66
N ARG A 67 -5.80 -11.65 30.45
CA ARG A 67 -6.63 -12.55 31.26
C ARG A 67 -6.55 -14.02 30.84
N GLY A 68 -5.84 -14.34 29.75
CA GLY A 68 -5.80 -15.70 29.19
C GLY A 68 -7.08 -16.11 28.47
N ASP A 69 -8.00 -15.17 28.23
CA ASP A 69 -9.24 -15.39 27.47
C ASP A 69 -8.94 -15.23 25.96
N VAL A 70 -8.14 -16.16 25.46
CA VAL A 70 -7.59 -16.13 24.09
C VAL A 70 -8.07 -17.33 23.29
N SER A 71 -8.17 -17.16 21.97
CA SER A 71 -8.41 -18.27 21.06
C SER A 71 -7.23 -19.24 21.06
N SER A 72 -7.45 -20.45 20.55
CA SER A 72 -6.36 -21.36 20.24
C SER A 72 -5.31 -20.68 19.37
N ALA A 73 -4.04 -21.04 19.58
CA ALA A 73 -2.94 -20.53 18.76
C ALA A 73 -3.20 -20.85 17.28
N ILE A 74 -2.95 -19.86 16.42
CA ILE A 74 -2.98 -20.05 14.98
C ILE A 74 -1.69 -20.78 14.60
N ASP A 75 -1.82 -21.95 13.98
CA ASP A 75 -0.68 -22.65 13.41
C ASP A 75 -0.25 -21.94 12.12
N LEU A 76 1.01 -21.50 12.08
CA LEU A 76 1.61 -20.80 10.95
C LEU A 76 2.74 -21.61 10.30
N SER A 77 2.87 -22.90 10.66
CA SER A 77 3.94 -23.80 10.17
C SER A 77 3.96 -23.93 8.64
N ASP A 78 2.81 -23.75 7.98
CA ASP A 78 2.68 -23.75 6.53
C ASP A 78 3.27 -22.50 5.85
N PHE A 79 3.51 -21.42 6.60
CA PHE A 79 4.05 -20.15 6.10
C PHE A 79 5.54 -19.94 6.41
N SER A 80 6.16 -20.83 7.20
CA SER A 80 7.57 -20.72 7.59
C SER A 80 8.55 -21.53 6.72
N LYS A 81 8.12 -21.98 5.53
CA LYS A 81 9.01 -22.61 4.55
C LYS A 81 9.43 -21.59 3.50
N GLU A 82 10.49 -20.85 3.80
CA GLU A 82 11.41 -20.27 2.82
C GLU A 82 12.79 -20.89 3.00
#